data_AF-A0A2E0YDD4-F1
#
_entry.id   AF-A0A2E0YDD4-F1
#
_cell.length_a   1.000
_cell.length_b   1.000
_cell.length_c   1.000
_cell.angle_alpha   90.00
_cell.angle_beta   90.00
_cell.angle_gamma   90.00
#
_symmetry.space_group_name_H-M   'P 1'
#
loop_
_entity.id
_entity.type
_entity.pdbx_description
1 polymer ?
#
loop_
_entity_poly.entity_id
_entity_poly.type
_entity_poly.pdbx_seq_one_letter_code
_entity_poly.pdbx_strand_id
1 'polypeptide(L)'
;MDTDAWIHTQPMPMPGSPCVVTEFDAVSYVQKLPTKPHIFLWSDSDRAIPGDWGYLASVRQGVPPEGIMAEFNAWERQYPTAWLAVDLRRGVIPPSTQTPLDELLSNMKRNVIIIVTDVEEYPQWPRWNLPF
;
A
#
# COMPACT_ATOMS: atom_id res chain seq x y z
N MET A 1 5.69 -37.51 -17.55
CA MET A 1 6.29 -36.37 -18.27
C MET A 1 5.20 -35.85 -19.18
N ASP A 2 4.57 -34.70 -18.96
CA ASP A 2 4.79 -33.61 -18.02
C ASP A 2 3.41 -33.09 -17.61
N THR A 3 3.14 -33.00 -16.31
CA THR A 3 1.96 -32.30 -15.79
C THR A 3 2.37 -30.87 -15.50
N ASP A 4 2.09 -30.00 -16.47
CA ASP A 4 1.59 -28.63 -16.28
C ASP A 4 1.79 -28.05 -14.87
N ALA A 5 2.99 -27.52 -14.63
CA ALA A 5 3.21 -26.59 -13.53
C ALA A 5 2.57 -25.24 -13.91
N TRP A 6 1.23 -25.17 -13.82
CA TRP A 6 0.54 -23.90 -13.68
C TRP A 6 1.02 -23.27 -12.38
N ILE A 7 2.11 -22.51 -12.45
CA ILE A 7 2.48 -21.58 -11.40
C ILE A 7 1.36 -20.54 -11.40
N HIS A 8 0.37 -20.75 -10.53
CA HIS A 8 -0.62 -19.74 -10.21
C HIS A 8 0.19 -18.57 -9.64
N THR A 9 0.43 -17.54 -10.45
CA THR A 9 1.08 -16.31 -10.00
C THR A 9 0.19 -15.74 -8.92
N GLN A 10 0.60 -15.93 -7.65
CA GLN A 10 -0.10 -15.35 -6.53
C GLN A 10 -0.11 -13.82 -6.68
N PRO A 11 -1.17 -13.13 -6.24
CA PRO A 11 -1.27 -11.70 -6.44
C PRO A 11 -0.10 -10.98 -5.78
N MET A 12 0.51 -10.05 -6.51
CA MET A 12 1.61 -9.18 -6.07
C MET A 12 1.21 -7.73 -6.34
N PRO A 13 1.62 -6.76 -5.48
CA PRO A 13 1.43 -5.35 -5.75
C PRO A 13 2.04 -4.96 -7.10
N MET A 14 1.20 -4.52 -8.02
CA MET A 14 1.59 -4.07 -9.37
C MET A 14 0.95 -2.70 -9.66
N PRO A 15 1.48 -1.92 -10.61
CA PRO A 15 0.87 -0.65 -10.99
C PRO A 15 -0.59 -0.85 -11.43
N GLY A 16 -1.50 -0.10 -10.82
CA GLY A 16 -2.95 -0.21 -11.05
C GLY A 16 -3.60 -1.48 -10.51
N SER A 17 -2.87 -2.30 -9.73
CA SER A 17 -3.40 -3.51 -9.09
C SER A 17 -2.91 -3.58 -7.64
N PRO A 18 -3.54 -2.81 -6.73
CA PRO A 18 -3.23 -2.86 -5.31
C PRO A 18 -3.48 -4.25 -4.73
N CYS A 19 -2.72 -4.64 -3.72
CA CYS A 19 -2.97 -5.87 -2.97
C CYS A 19 -3.15 -5.58 -1.48
N VAL A 20 -4.02 -6.35 -0.82
CA VAL A 20 -4.27 -6.26 0.62
C VAL A 20 -3.43 -7.27 1.39
N VAL A 21 -2.93 -6.88 2.56
CA VAL A 21 -2.04 -7.70 3.39
C VAL A 21 -2.06 -7.22 4.84
N THR A 22 -1.71 -8.08 5.78
CA THR A 22 -1.44 -7.67 7.16
C THR A 22 -0.09 -6.95 7.25
N GLU A 23 0.11 -6.14 8.29
CA GLU A 23 1.42 -5.50 8.54
C GLU A 23 2.55 -6.52 8.66
N PHE A 24 2.31 -7.57 9.46
CA PHE A 24 3.29 -8.62 9.72
C PHE A 24 3.75 -9.29 8.41
N ASP A 25 2.78 -9.68 7.58
CA ASP A 25 3.04 -10.33 6.30
C ASP A 25 3.72 -9.35 5.34
N ALA A 26 3.30 -8.08 5.29
CA ALA A 26 3.91 -7.08 4.42
C ALA A 26 5.42 -6.93 4.69
N VAL A 27 5.81 -6.79 5.96
CA VAL A 27 7.22 -6.68 6.35
C VAL A 27 7.99 -7.94 5.98
N SER A 28 7.43 -9.12 6.28
CA SER A 28 8.01 -10.42 5.93
C SER A 28 8.20 -10.57 4.41
N TYR A 29 7.21 -10.16 3.62
CA TYR A 29 7.21 -10.30 2.18
C TYR A 29 8.17 -9.34 1.50
N VAL A 30 8.21 -8.08 1.93
CA VAL A 30 9.16 -7.09 1.43
C VAL A 30 10.61 -7.54 1.64
N GLN A 31 10.90 -8.21 2.76
CA GLN A 31 12.24 -8.75 3.03
C GLN A 31 12.67 -9.86 2.08
N LYS A 32 11.72 -10.59 1.49
CA LYS A 32 11.95 -11.69 0.54
C LYS A 32 12.06 -11.21 -0.90
N LEU A 33 11.76 -9.94 -1.19
CA LEU A 33 11.87 -9.39 -2.54
C LEU A 33 13.35 -9.35 -2.97
N PRO A 34 13.65 -9.66 -4.25
CA PRO A 34 15.02 -9.64 -4.76
C PRO A 34 15.65 -8.24 -4.71
N THR A 35 14.82 -7.20 -4.81
CA THR A 35 15.21 -5.80 -4.61
C THR A 35 14.31 -5.20 -3.55
N LYS A 36 14.89 -4.60 -2.52
CA LYS A 36 14.14 -3.91 -1.47
C LYS A 36 13.57 -2.59 -2.02
N PRO A 37 12.24 -2.44 -2.13
CA PRO A 37 11.64 -1.17 -2.53
C PRO A 37 11.76 -0.14 -1.40
N HIS A 38 11.85 1.13 -1.78
CA HIS A 38 11.65 2.24 -0.84
C HIS A 38 10.14 2.42 -0.65
N ILE A 39 9.64 2.22 0.56
CA ILE A 39 8.19 2.23 0.85
C ILE A 39 7.86 3.42 1.75
N PHE A 40 6.73 4.08 1.50
CA PHE A 40 6.15 5.07 2.42
C PHE A 40 4.79 4.60 2.90
N LEU A 41 4.58 4.65 4.22
CA LEU A 41 3.28 4.44 4.84
C LEU A 41 2.47 5.75 4.80
N TRP A 42 1.33 5.70 4.14
CA TRP A 42 0.34 6.77 4.09
C TRP A 42 -0.68 6.57 5.21
N SER A 43 -0.48 7.30 6.31
CA SER A 43 -1.19 7.08 7.58
C SER A 43 -1.48 8.39 8.31
N ASP A 44 -2.40 8.32 9.26
CA ASP A 44 -2.79 9.44 10.12
C ASP A 44 -1.72 9.78 11.17
N SER A 45 -0.74 8.90 11.39
CA SER A 45 0.31 9.06 12.38
C SER A 45 1.62 8.38 11.99
N ASP A 46 2.71 8.90 12.56
CA ASP A 46 4.09 8.41 12.37
C ASP A 46 4.53 7.39 13.45
N ARG A 47 3.61 6.97 14.32
CA ARG A 47 3.93 6.20 15.54
C ARG A 47 4.10 4.70 15.31
N ALA A 48 3.48 4.16 14.27
CA ALA A 48 3.41 2.72 14.01
C ALA A 48 3.82 2.41 12.56
N ILE A 49 4.97 2.96 12.14
CA ILE A 49 5.53 2.74 10.81
C ILE A 49 6.21 1.36 10.77
N PRO A 50 5.81 0.46 9.86
CA PRO A 50 6.44 -0.85 9.74
C PRO A 50 7.87 -0.76 9.21
N GLY A 51 8.78 -1.54 9.80
CA GLY A 51 10.15 -1.69 9.31
C GLY A 51 10.93 -0.37 9.22
N ASP A 52 11.57 -0.14 8.07
CA ASP A 52 12.35 1.04 7.72
C ASP A 52 11.62 1.98 6.74
N TRP A 53 10.29 1.92 6.71
CA TRP A 53 9.48 2.68 5.75
C TRP A 53 9.46 4.17 6.09
N GLY A 54 9.26 5.01 5.08
CA GLY A 54 9.00 6.43 5.25
C GLY A 54 7.57 6.71 5.70
N TYR A 55 7.31 7.95 6.13
CA TYR A 55 5.99 8.43 6.50
C TYR A 55 5.44 9.42 5.48
N LEU A 56 4.16 9.27 5.15
CA LEU A 56 3.37 10.21 4.39
C LEU A 56 2.08 10.49 5.17
N ALA A 57 1.80 11.75 5.48
CA ALA A 57 0.58 12.09 6.21
C ALA A 57 -0.67 11.90 5.33
N SER A 58 -1.66 11.17 5.84
CA SER A 58 -2.95 10.94 5.16
C SER A 58 -4.07 11.85 5.62
N VAL A 59 -3.90 12.44 6.80
CA VAL A 59 -4.78 13.44 7.40
C VAL A 59 -3.94 14.35 8.29
N ARG A 60 -4.37 15.62 8.43
CA ARG A 60 -3.81 16.56 9.41
C ARG A 60 -4.91 17.47 9.91
N GLN A 61 -4.91 17.74 11.21
CA GLN A 61 -5.90 18.63 11.81
C GLN A 61 -5.83 20.03 11.18
N GLY A 62 -6.98 20.53 10.71
CA GLY A 62 -7.08 21.86 10.10
C GLY A 62 -6.56 21.93 8.65
N VAL A 63 -6.09 20.83 8.07
CA VAL A 63 -5.70 20.77 6.66
C VAL A 63 -6.83 20.12 5.88
N PRO A 64 -7.37 20.78 4.83
CA PRO A 64 -8.43 20.21 4.03
C PRO A 64 -7.87 19.13 3.07
N PRO A 65 -8.73 18.27 2.48
CA PRO A 65 -8.27 17.18 1.60
C PRO A 65 -7.38 17.63 0.44
N GLU A 66 -7.59 18.84 -0.09
CA GLU A 66 -6.75 19.45 -1.13
C GLU A 66 -5.30 19.63 -0.68
N GLY A 67 -5.09 19.99 0.59
CA GLY A 67 -3.77 20.14 1.17
C GLY A 67 -3.05 18.79 1.29
N ILE A 68 -3.77 17.76 1.75
CA ILE A 68 -3.25 16.38 1.83
C ILE A 68 -2.89 15.88 0.43
N MET A 69 -3.76 16.07 -0.56
CA MET A 69 -3.50 15.66 -1.93
C MET A 69 -2.34 16.45 -2.57
N ALA A 70 -2.14 17.72 -2.22
CA ALA A 70 -0.99 18.49 -2.69
C ALA A 70 0.34 17.90 -2.16
N GLU A 71 0.38 17.50 -0.89
CA GLU A 71 1.53 16.82 -0.29
C GLU A 71 1.77 15.45 -0.93
N PHE A 72 0.70 14.67 -1.12
CA PHE A 72 0.76 13.38 -1.81
C PHE A 72 1.34 13.51 -3.23
N ASN A 73 0.86 14.51 -4.00
CA ASN A 73 1.34 14.79 -5.35
C ASN A 73 2.80 15.25 -5.36
N ALA A 74 3.25 16.00 -4.35
CA ALA A 74 4.64 16.39 -4.20
C ALA A 74 5.52 15.16 -3.89
N TRP A 75 5.08 14.30 -2.98
CA TRP A 75 5.73 13.02 -2.67
C TRP A 75 5.87 12.14 -3.91
N GLU A 76 4.80 12.01 -4.71
CA GLU A 76 4.81 11.20 -5.94
C GLU A 76 5.89 11.67 -6.93
N ARG A 77 6.06 12.99 -7.08
CA ARG A 77 7.09 13.57 -7.96
C ARG A 77 8.50 13.38 -7.39
N GLN A 78 8.63 13.46 -6.07
CA GLN A 78 9.92 13.32 -5.39
C GLN A 78 10.41 11.86 -5.39
N TYR A 79 9.50 10.89 -5.31
CA TYR A 79 9.82 9.47 -5.19
C TYR A 79 9.11 8.63 -6.27
N PRO A 80 9.50 8.77 -7.56
CA PRO A 80 8.77 8.16 -8.67
C PRO A 80 8.78 6.62 -8.66
N THR A 81 9.76 6.00 -8.00
CA THR A 81 9.92 4.54 -7.92
C THR A 81 9.58 3.96 -6.55
N ALA A 82 9.24 4.80 -5.56
CA ALA A 82 8.83 4.31 -4.24
C ALA A 82 7.53 3.51 -4.35
N TRP A 83 7.27 2.64 -3.39
CA TRP A 83 5.97 1.99 -3.24
C TRP A 83 5.13 2.78 -2.25
N LEU A 84 3.80 2.72 -2.43
CA LEU A 84 2.85 3.30 -1.48
C LEU A 84 2.29 2.18 -0.62
N ALA A 85 2.39 2.30 0.71
CA ALA A 85 1.61 1.50 1.64
C ALA A 85 0.47 2.36 2.18
N VAL A 86 -0.78 1.93 2.02
CA VAL A 86 -1.97 2.64 2.50
C VAL A 86 -2.39 2.02 3.81
N ASP A 87 -2.48 2.82 4.87
CA ASP A 87 -2.82 2.34 6.19
C ASP A 87 -4.32 2.36 6.44
N LEU A 88 -4.93 1.17 6.45
CA LEU A 88 -6.32 0.93 6.78
C LEU A 88 -6.45 0.00 8.00
N ARG A 89 -5.42 -0.05 8.86
CA ARG A 89 -5.50 -0.80 10.13
C ARG A 89 -6.63 -0.25 11.00
N ARG A 90 -7.24 -1.13 11.80
CA ARG A 90 -8.33 -0.76 12.70
C ARG A 90 -7.88 0.35 13.66
N GLY A 91 -8.63 1.45 13.69
CA GLY A 91 -8.34 2.61 14.54
C GLY A 91 -7.52 3.70 13.86
N VAL A 92 -7.02 3.47 12.64
CA VAL A 92 -6.39 4.50 11.79
C VAL A 92 -7.48 5.24 11.03
N ILE A 93 -7.37 6.57 10.96
CA ILE A 93 -8.24 7.39 10.13
C ILE A 93 -7.83 7.20 8.66
N PRO A 94 -8.73 6.71 7.78
CA PRO A 94 -8.41 6.51 6.38
C PRO A 94 -7.99 7.82 5.68
N PRO A 95 -7.14 7.75 4.65
CA PRO A 95 -6.72 8.92 3.90
C PRO A 95 -7.90 9.76 3.40
N SER A 96 -7.78 11.08 3.57
CA SER A 96 -8.80 12.00 3.05
C SER A 96 -8.48 12.35 1.59
N THR A 97 -9.19 11.70 0.67
CA THR A 97 -8.97 11.83 -0.77
C THR A 97 -10.11 12.59 -1.45
N GLN A 98 -9.80 13.27 -2.56
CA GLN A 98 -10.81 13.98 -3.36
C GLN A 98 -11.70 13.04 -4.18
N THR A 99 -11.13 11.91 -4.62
CA THR A 99 -11.82 10.81 -5.31
C THR A 99 -11.93 9.61 -4.37
N PRO A 100 -12.84 8.65 -4.62
CA PRO A 100 -12.87 7.39 -3.88
C PRO A 100 -11.48 6.73 -3.85
N LEU A 101 -11.07 6.23 -2.69
CA LEU A 101 -9.73 5.67 -2.48
C LEU A 101 -9.41 4.57 -3.49
N ASP A 102 -10.32 3.62 -3.69
CA ASP A 102 -10.14 2.51 -4.63
C ASP A 102 -9.89 2.98 -6.07
N GLU A 103 -10.61 4.03 -6.50
CA GLU A 103 -10.43 4.66 -7.81
C GLU A 103 -9.09 5.38 -7.91
N LEU A 104 -8.71 6.12 -6.86
CA LEU A 104 -7.40 6.76 -6.80
C LEU A 104 -6.28 5.73 -6.97
N LEU A 105 -6.30 4.67 -6.15
CA LEU A 105 -5.24 3.66 -6.08
C LEU A 105 -5.16 2.80 -7.34
N SER A 106 -6.30 2.45 -7.95
CA SER A 106 -6.33 1.65 -9.19
C SER A 106 -5.83 2.42 -10.42
N ASN A 107 -5.86 3.75 -10.38
CA ASN A 107 -5.32 4.59 -11.45
C ASN A 107 -3.82 4.93 -11.26
N MET A 108 -3.20 4.50 -10.16
CA MET A 108 -1.81 4.80 -9.87
C MET A 108 -0.86 3.93 -10.70
N LYS A 109 0.14 4.57 -11.31
CA LYS A 109 1.23 3.89 -12.04
C LYS A 109 2.36 3.43 -11.11
N ARG A 110 2.02 2.94 -9.92
CA ARG A 110 2.96 2.55 -8.87
C ARG A 110 2.41 1.35 -8.10
N ASN A 111 3.31 0.56 -7.51
CA ASN A 111 2.94 -0.55 -6.66
C ASN A 111 2.33 -0.03 -5.34
N VAL A 112 1.12 -0.50 -5.06
CA VAL A 112 0.35 -0.12 -3.88
C VAL A 112 0.09 -1.35 -3.01
N ILE A 113 0.40 -1.23 -1.72
CA ILE A 113 0.09 -2.22 -0.69
C ILE A 113 -0.99 -1.62 0.22
N ILE A 114 -2.06 -2.36 0.50
CA ILE A 114 -3.08 -1.97 1.48
C ILE A 114 -2.80 -2.73 2.77
N ILE A 115 -2.42 -2.01 3.82
CA ILE A 115 -2.12 -2.58 5.13
C ILE A 115 -3.38 -2.55 5.98
N VAL A 116 -3.81 -3.72 6.44
CA VAL A 116 -5.04 -3.88 7.22
C VAL A 116 -4.79 -4.72 8.47
N THR A 117 -5.73 -4.66 9.41
CA THR A 117 -5.73 -5.58 10.56
C THR A 117 -6.28 -6.96 10.19
N ASP A 118 -7.31 -7.00 9.35
CA ASP A 118 -7.93 -8.23 8.86
C ASP A 118 -8.19 -8.11 7.35
N VAL A 119 -7.59 -9.01 6.57
CA VAL A 119 -7.70 -9.05 5.10
C VAL A 119 -9.09 -9.44 4.63
N GLU A 120 -9.89 -10.11 5.48
CA GLU A 120 -11.27 -10.50 5.16
C GLU A 120 -12.22 -9.29 5.08
N GLU A 121 -11.89 -8.19 5.76
CA GLU A 121 -12.69 -6.95 5.75
C GLU A 121 -12.60 -6.21 4.39
N TYR A 122 -11.66 -6.60 3.52
CA TYR A 122 -11.34 -5.90 2.27
C TYR A 122 -11.25 -6.83 1.06
N PRO A 123 -12.36 -7.51 0.69
CA PRO A 123 -12.38 -8.49 -0.40
C PRO A 123 -12.23 -7.88 -1.80
N GLN A 124 -12.33 -6.55 -1.94
CA GLN A 124 -12.19 -5.86 -3.22
C GLN A 124 -10.76 -5.89 -3.77
N TRP A 125 -9.76 -6.05 -2.91
CA TRP A 125 -8.37 -6.15 -3.32
C TRP A 125 -7.88 -7.59 -3.20
N PRO A 126 -7.08 -8.07 -4.17
CA PRO A 126 -6.47 -9.38 -4.07
C PRO A 126 -5.49 -9.42 -2.89
N ARG A 127 -5.40 -10.57 -2.21
CA ARG A 127 -4.44 -10.75 -1.12
C ARG A 127 -3.04 -10.87 -1.67
N TRP A 128 -2.11 -10.10 -1.12
CA TRP A 128 -0.71 -10.32 -1.42
C TRP A 128 -0.27 -11.63 -0.75
N ASN A 129 0.10 -12.62 -1.55
CA ASN A 129 0.71 -13.86 -1.07
C ASN A 129 2.04 -14.05 -1.80
N LEU A 130 3.14 -14.26 -1.06
CA LEU A 130 4.39 -14.73 -1.66
C LEU A 130 4.45 -16.27 -1.60
N PRO A 131 4.86 -16.96 -2.67
CA PRO A 131 5.18 -18.38 -2.58
C PRO A 131 6.34 -18.56 -1.58
N PHE A 132 6.17 -19.56 -0.72
CA PHE A 132 7.11 -20.00 0.29
C PHE A 132 8.40 -20.58 -0.31
#